data_AF-A0A972GC27-F1
#
_entry.id   AF-A0A972GC27-F1
#
_cell.length_a   1.000
_cell.length_b   1.000
_cell.length_c   1.000
_cell.angle_alpha   90.00
_cell.angle_beta   90.00
_cell.angle_gamma   90.00
#
_symmetry.space_group_name_H-M   'P 1'
#
loop_
_entity.id
_entity.type
_entity.pdbx_description
1 polymer ?
#
loop_
_entity_poly.entity_id
_entity_poly.type
_entity_poly.pdbx_seq_one_letter_code
_entity_poly.pdbx_strand_id
1 'polypeptide(L)'
;MEYHPELSGTPHVVSLGLLGKDIYRYYDECAPVSVALQTTVAMYPDLLSCASDYPRENVQIAVQPFERGSMLWVENPYYDSGTIWVIFYDGARNMLVNQSYIDMWREGLPLSDETPPPSLIAPIRGFGYVWRTYPEVRYNLGWATAPEQTGQGTAQMFRGGPWVIHRMGNNHVFILQVNGRADDIPRP
;
A
#
# COMPACT_ATOMS: atom_id res chain seq x y z
N MET A 1 26.78 -20.68 -10.88
CA MET A 1 27.18 -20.94 -12.28
C MET A 1 27.02 -22.43 -12.48
N GLU A 2 25.88 -22.86 -13.02
CA GLU A 2 25.68 -24.28 -13.30
C GLU A 2 26.58 -24.67 -14.47
N TYR A 3 27.42 -25.67 -14.24
CA TYR A 3 28.36 -26.17 -15.23
C TYR A 3 27.64 -27.24 -16.05
N HIS A 4 27.30 -26.88 -17.28
CA HIS A 4 26.69 -27.77 -18.29
C HIS A 4 27.76 -28.16 -19.33
N PRO A 5 28.57 -29.21 -19.05
CA PRO A 5 29.61 -29.68 -19.97
C PRO A 5 29.06 -30.11 -21.33
N GLU A 6 27.79 -30.50 -21.40
CA GLU A 6 27.07 -30.93 -22.60
C GLU A 6 26.83 -29.82 -23.62
N LEU A 7 26.91 -28.54 -23.22
CA LEU A 7 26.72 -27.41 -24.12
C LEU A 7 28.06 -26.80 -24.59
N SER A 8 29.20 -27.25 -24.05
CA SER A 8 30.52 -26.68 -24.30
C SER A 8 30.83 -26.54 -25.80
N GLY A 9 31.14 -25.31 -26.25
CA GLY A 9 31.45 -24.99 -27.64
C GLY A 9 30.25 -24.63 -28.53
N THR A 10 29.03 -24.62 -27.98
CA THR A 10 27.83 -24.19 -28.72
C THR A 10 27.46 -22.71 -28.46
N PRO A 11 26.74 -22.03 -29.37
CA PRO A 11 26.24 -20.67 -29.15
C PRO A 11 25.36 -20.53 -27.89
N HIS A 12 24.73 -21.63 -27.46
CA HIS A 12 23.80 -21.65 -26.32
C HIS A 12 24.49 -21.48 -24.96
N VAL A 13 25.77 -21.81 -24.83
CA VAL A 13 26.57 -21.52 -23.61
C VAL A 13 26.69 -20.02 -23.38
N VAL A 14 26.86 -19.25 -24.45
CA VAL A 14 26.95 -17.79 -24.39
C VAL A 14 25.58 -17.18 -24.07
N SER A 15 24.50 -17.69 -24.67
CA SER A 15 23.14 -17.23 -24.38
C SER A 15 22.70 -17.46 -22.94
N LEU A 16 23.01 -18.61 -22.32
CA LEU A 16 22.68 -18.88 -20.91
C LEU A 16 23.53 -18.04 -19.95
N GLY A 17 24.81 -17.79 -20.29
CA GLY A 17 25.68 -16.90 -19.51
C GLY A 17 25.28 -15.42 -19.60
N LEU A 18 24.80 -14.96 -20.76
CA LEU A 18 24.28 -13.61 -20.97
C LEU A 18 22.89 -13.44 -20.35
N LEU A 19 21.97 -14.38 -20.55
CA LEU A 19 20.67 -14.38 -19.88
C LEU A 19 20.86 -14.42 -18.36
N GLY A 20 21.77 -15.26 -17.86
CA GLY A 20 22.12 -15.30 -16.45
C GLY A 20 22.66 -13.96 -15.93
N LYS A 21 23.48 -13.25 -16.71
CA LYS A 21 23.98 -11.91 -16.35
C LYS A 21 22.92 -10.81 -16.45
N ASP A 22 22.04 -10.87 -17.44
CA ASP A 22 20.96 -9.89 -17.64
C ASP A 22 19.89 -10.05 -16.56
N ILE A 23 19.55 -11.30 -16.21
CA ILE A 23 18.70 -11.62 -15.05
C ILE A 23 19.41 -11.15 -13.77
N TYR A 24 20.71 -11.43 -13.58
CA TYR A 24 21.42 -11.02 -12.37
C TYR A 24 21.50 -9.49 -12.23
N ARG A 25 21.74 -8.77 -13.32
CA ARG A 25 21.77 -7.30 -13.35
C ARG A 25 20.40 -6.69 -13.11
N TYR A 26 19.34 -7.32 -13.64
CA TYR A 26 17.95 -6.94 -13.39
C TYR A 26 17.55 -7.05 -11.90
N TYR A 27 18.20 -7.94 -11.13
CA TYR A 27 17.96 -8.06 -9.68
C TYR A 27 18.82 -7.15 -8.80
N ASP A 28 19.94 -6.63 -9.33
CA ASP A 28 20.90 -5.84 -8.54
C ASP A 28 20.67 -4.32 -8.64
N GLU A 29 20.08 -3.84 -9.73
CA GLU A 29 19.74 -2.42 -9.92
C GLU A 29 18.35 -2.10 -9.35
N CYS A 30 18.20 -1.00 -8.60
CA CYS A 30 16.90 -0.56 -8.12
C CYS A 30 16.02 -0.13 -9.30
N ALA A 31 14.73 -0.49 -9.27
CA ALA A 31 13.76 0.04 -10.23
C ALA A 31 13.63 1.57 -10.10
N PRO A 32 13.25 2.28 -11.17
CA PRO A 32 12.99 3.71 -11.08
C PRO A 32 11.82 4.00 -10.13
N VAL A 33 12.02 4.98 -9.26
CA VAL A 33 10.96 5.54 -8.41
C VAL A 33 10.01 6.37 -9.29
N SER A 34 8.70 6.15 -9.14
CA SER A 34 7.69 6.98 -9.80
C SER A 34 7.92 8.46 -9.53
N VAL A 35 7.74 9.29 -10.56
CA VAL A 35 7.93 10.75 -10.48
C VAL A 35 7.12 11.37 -9.33
N ALA A 36 5.91 10.88 -9.09
CA ALA A 36 5.05 11.35 -8.01
C ALA A 36 5.66 11.15 -6.61
N LEU A 37 6.52 10.14 -6.46
CA LEU A 37 7.11 9.69 -5.20
C LEU A 37 8.57 10.13 -5.00
N GLN A 38 9.28 10.54 -6.06
CA GLN A 38 10.72 10.86 -6.02
C GLN A 38 11.11 11.79 -4.89
N THR A 39 10.38 12.89 -4.68
CA THR A 39 10.67 13.85 -3.60
C THR A 39 10.54 13.20 -2.23
N THR A 40 9.50 12.40 -1.99
CA THR A 40 9.32 11.72 -0.70
C THR A 40 10.42 10.70 -0.49
N VAL A 41 10.71 9.86 -1.49
CA VAL A 41 11.76 8.84 -1.36
C VAL A 41 13.12 9.47 -1.06
N ALA A 42 13.44 10.59 -1.70
CA ALA A 42 14.67 11.33 -1.44
C ALA A 42 14.74 11.93 -0.02
N MET A 43 13.61 12.27 0.59
CA MET A 43 13.54 12.81 1.96
C MET A 43 13.62 11.72 3.05
N TYR A 44 13.26 10.48 2.73
CA TYR A 44 13.23 9.36 3.67
C TYR A 44 14.13 8.18 3.23
N PRO A 45 15.42 8.42 2.95
CA PRO A 45 16.33 7.40 2.41
C PRO A 45 16.54 6.22 3.37
N ASP A 46 16.45 6.45 4.67
CA ASP A 46 16.65 5.41 5.68
C ASP A 46 15.42 4.49 5.86
N LEU A 47 14.24 4.94 5.43
CA LEU A 47 12.99 4.18 5.55
C LEU A 47 12.71 3.31 4.33
N LEU A 48 13.34 3.61 3.18
CA LEU A 48 12.97 3.07 1.88
C LEU A 48 14.20 2.51 1.17
N SER A 49 14.14 1.22 0.81
CA SER A 49 15.22 0.56 0.05
C SER A 49 15.04 0.78 -1.46
N CYS A 50 15.48 -0.15 -2.30
CA CYS A 50 15.21 -0.11 -3.74
C CYS A 50 13.71 -0.13 -4.02
N ALA A 51 13.23 0.69 -4.95
CA ALA A 51 11.85 0.56 -5.44
C ALA A 51 11.65 -0.77 -6.17
N SER A 52 10.43 -1.29 -6.15
CA SER A 52 10.02 -2.43 -6.96
C SER A 52 9.69 -1.99 -8.38
N ASP A 53 9.85 -2.93 -9.31
CA ASP A 53 9.30 -2.78 -10.65
C ASP A 53 7.77 -2.63 -10.58
N TYR A 54 7.22 -1.94 -11.57
CA TYR A 54 5.78 -1.73 -11.78
C TYR A 54 5.07 -0.89 -10.70
N PRO A 55 5.38 0.42 -10.59
CA PRO A 55 4.53 1.32 -9.82
C PRO A 55 3.09 1.28 -10.36
N ARG A 56 2.13 1.34 -9.44
CA ARG A 56 0.72 1.52 -9.77
C ARG A 56 0.45 3.01 -9.99
N GLU A 57 0.39 3.42 -11.25
CA GLU A 57 0.16 4.81 -11.64
C GLU A 57 -1.33 5.08 -11.90
N ASN A 58 -1.80 6.29 -11.55
CA ASN A 58 -3.16 6.77 -11.78
C ASN A 58 -4.26 5.82 -11.26
N VAL A 59 -3.97 5.10 -10.18
CA VAL A 59 -4.92 4.18 -9.54
C VAL A 59 -5.96 4.95 -8.73
N GLN A 60 -7.15 4.39 -8.62
CA GLN A 60 -8.16 4.91 -7.71
C GLN A 60 -7.73 4.72 -6.25
N ILE A 61 -7.91 5.77 -5.46
CA ILE A 61 -7.63 5.80 -4.03
C ILE A 61 -8.84 6.37 -3.30
N ALA A 62 -9.20 5.79 -2.16
CA ALA A 62 -10.18 6.35 -1.27
C ALA A 62 -9.62 6.46 0.15
N VAL A 63 -9.96 7.53 0.86
CA VAL A 63 -9.58 7.72 2.27
C VAL A 63 -10.80 8.11 3.07
N GLN A 64 -10.99 7.47 4.22
CA GLN A 64 -11.99 7.89 5.20
C GLN A 64 -11.33 8.15 6.55
N PRO A 65 -11.49 9.35 7.14
CA PRO A 65 -10.98 9.64 8.47
C PRO A 65 -11.92 9.07 9.54
N PHE A 66 -11.30 8.62 10.64
CA PHE A 66 -11.94 8.08 11.83
C PHE A 66 -11.46 8.85 13.06
N GLU A 67 -12.10 8.63 14.21
CA GLU A 67 -11.78 9.32 15.46
C GLU A 67 -10.30 9.18 15.86
N ARG A 68 -9.68 8.03 15.59
CA ARG A 68 -8.31 7.69 16.03
C ARG A 68 -7.42 7.18 14.90
N GLY A 69 -7.76 7.50 13.66
CA GLY A 69 -6.98 7.06 12.51
C GLY A 69 -7.71 7.26 11.19
N SER A 70 -7.35 6.47 10.20
CA SER A 70 -7.95 6.50 8.86
C SER A 70 -7.97 5.11 8.24
N MET A 71 -8.87 4.92 7.28
CA MET A 71 -8.74 3.83 6.32
C MET A 71 -8.39 4.39 4.96
N LEU A 72 -7.50 3.71 4.26
CA LEU A 72 -7.02 4.02 2.92
C LEU A 72 -7.24 2.81 2.02
N TRP A 73 -8.08 2.94 1.01
CA TRP A 73 -8.24 1.94 -0.03
C TRP A 73 -7.40 2.31 -1.24
N VAL A 74 -6.67 1.33 -1.78
CA VAL A 74 -5.88 1.46 -3.00
C VAL A 74 -6.32 0.40 -3.98
N GLU A 75 -6.66 0.82 -5.18
CA GLU A 75 -7.01 -0.08 -6.28
C GLU A 75 -5.86 -1.05 -6.59
N ASN A 76 -6.26 -2.25 -7.02
CA ASN A 76 -5.35 -3.22 -7.58
C ASN A 76 -5.63 -3.38 -9.07
N PRO A 77 -4.75 -2.92 -9.97
CA PRO A 77 -5.01 -2.98 -11.41
C PRO A 77 -5.00 -4.42 -11.96
N TYR A 78 -4.55 -5.41 -11.19
CA TYR A 78 -4.41 -6.79 -11.61
C TYR A 78 -5.51 -7.72 -11.09
N TYR A 79 -6.32 -7.27 -10.14
CA TYR A 79 -7.35 -8.09 -9.49
C TYR A 79 -8.61 -7.27 -9.24
N ASP A 80 -9.77 -7.91 -9.20
CA ASP A 80 -11.06 -7.25 -8.95
C ASP A 80 -11.22 -6.66 -7.54
N SER A 81 -10.22 -6.80 -6.67
CA SER A 81 -10.27 -6.35 -5.27
C SER A 81 -9.04 -5.52 -4.93
N GLY A 82 -9.30 -4.31 -4.43
CA GLY A 82 -8.28 -3.42 -3.88
C GLY A 82 -7.79 -3.85 -2.50
N THR A 83 -6.88 -3.05 -1.95
CA THR A 83 -6.33 -3.25 -0.60
C THR A 83 -6.76 -2.10 0.30
N ILE A 84 -7.34 -2.43 1.45
CA ILE A 84 -7.68 -1.50 2.53
C ILE A 84 -6.56 -1.52 3.56
N TRP A 85 -5.95 -0.37 3.78
CA TRP A 85 -5.00 -0.12 4.85
C TRP A 85 -5.72 0.60 5.98
N VAL A 86 -5.66 0.02 7.17
CA VAL A 86 -6.13 0.61 8.42
C VAL A 86 -4.94 1.23 9.11
N ILE A 87 -4.97 2.56 9.31
CA ILE A 87 -3.86 3.33 9.87
C ILE A 87 -4.37 3.98 11.16
N PHE A 88 -3.72 3.72 12.29
CA PHE A 88 -4.13 4.27 13.57
C PHE A 88 -2.94 4.45 14.51
N TYR A 89 -3.12 5.27 15.55
CA TYR A 89 -2.09 5.48 16.56
C TYR A 89 -2.12 4.38 17.61
N ASP A 90 -1.02 3.63 17.75
CA ASP A 90 -0.85 2.65 18.81
C ASP A 90 -0.17 3.31 20.02
N GLY A 91 -0.94 3.55 21.08
CA GLY A 91 -0.45 4.17 22.31
C GLY A 91 0.59 3.33 23.06
N ALA A 92 0.59 2.00 22.92
CA ALA A 92 1.59 1.15 23.56
C ALA A 92 2.95 1.22 22.86
N ARG A 93 2.94 1.38 21.53
CA ARG A 93 4.15 1.55 20.71
C ARG A 93 4.54 3.01 20.50
N ASN A 94 3.67 3.94 20.90
CA ASN A 94 3.83 5.39 20.74
C ASN A 94 4.13 5.81 19.28
N MET A 95 3.47 5.15 18.31
CA MET A 95 3.65 5.40 16.87
C MET A 95 2.38 5.08 16.07
N LEU A 96 2.31 5.60 14.84
CA LEU A 96 1.30 5.16 13.88
C LEU A 96 1.63 3.75 13.40
N VAL A 97 0.59 2.92 13.29
CA VAL A 97 0.68 1.55 12.79
C VAL A 97 -0.27 1.33 11.63
N ASN A 98 0.04 0.35 10.77
CA ASN A 98 -0.80 -0.07 9.66
C ASN A 98 -1.19 -1.55 9.77
N GLN A 99 -2.35 -1.87 9.22
CA GLN A 99 -2.82 -3.24 8.96
C GLN A 99 -3.48 -3.27 7.58
N SER A 100 -3.25 -4.33 6.80
CA SER A 100 -3.81 -4.46 5.45
C SER A 100 -4.88 -5.55 5.36
N TYR A 101 -5.96 -5.25 4.65
CA TYR A 101 -7.07 -6.16 4.38
C TYR A 101 -7.39 -6.13 2.88
N ILE A 102 -7.74 -7.28 2.30
CA ILE A 102 -8.28 -7.33 0.94
C ILE A 102 -9.73 -6.84 1.00
N ASP A 103 -10.14 -6.02 0.02
CA ASP A 103 -11.53 -5.57 -0.08
C ASP A 103 -12.46 -6.70 -0.54
N MET A 104 -13.06 -7.38 0.43
CA MET A 104 -14.03 -8.45 0.23
C MET A 104 -15.48 -7.96 0.20
N TRP A 105 -15.72 -6.64 0.24
CA TRP A 105 -17.09 -6.13 0.18
C TRP A 105 -17.72 -6.43 -1.19
N ARG A 106 -19.02 -6.72 -1.17
CA ARG A 106 -19.85 -6.95 -2.35
C ARG A 106 -21.18 -6.22 -2.16
N GLU A 107 -21.78 -5.80 -3.27
CA GLU A 107 -23.09 -5.14 -3.26
C GLU A 107 -24.15 -6.03 -2.58
N GLY A 108 -25.03 -5.43 -1.79
CA GLY A 108 -26.08 -6.15 -1.07
C GLY A 108 -25.66 -6.81 0.25
N LEU A 109 -24.39 -6.72 0.66
CA LEU A 109 -24.00 -7.10 2.03
C LEU A 109 -24.65 -6.16 3.05
N PRO A 110 -25.09 -6.68 4.21
CA PRO A 110 -25.74 -5.87 5.24
C PRO A 110 -24.81 -4.76 5.73
N LEU A 111 -25.41 -3.59 6.02
CA LEU A 111 -24.74 -2.49 6.70
C LEU A 111 -24.65 -2.78 8.20
N SER A 112 -23.94 -1.92 8.94
CA SER A 112 -23.96 -2.01 10.40
C SER A 112 -25.34 -1.61 10.93
N ASP A 113 -25.87 -2.39 11.86
CA ASP A 113 -27.10 -2.06 12.60
C ASP A 113 -26.86 -1.03 13.71
N GLU A 114 -25.61 -0.61 13.90
CA GLU A 114 -25.22 0.30 14.96
C GLU A 114 -25.34 1.75 14.55
N THR A 115 -25.95 2.55 15.42
CA THR A 115 -26.17 3.97 15.15
C THR A 115 -24.94 4.77 15.59
N PRO A 116 -24.34 5.58 14.70
CA PRO A 116 -23.21 6.42 15.07
C PRO A 116 -23.65 7.50 16.07
N PRO A 117 -22.78 7.92 17.00
CA PRO A 117 -23.01 9.08 17.84
C PRO A 117 -23.25 10.37 17.02
N PRO A 118 -23.82 11.43 17.62
CA PRO A 118 -23.98 12.71 16.93
C PRO A 118 -22.66 13.20 16.33
N SER A 119 -22.72 13.78 15.14
CA SER A 119 -21.57 14.26 14.33
C SER A 119 -20.61 13.19 13.80
N LEU A 120 -20.89 11.90 14.03
CA LEU A 120 -20.12 10.78 13.47
C LEU A 120 -20.95 10.01 12.44
N ILE A 121 -20.27 9.21 11.63
CA ILE A 121 -20.86 8.50 10.50
C ILE A 121 -20.49 7.02 10.59
N ALA A 122 -21.45 6.15 10.26
CA ALA A 122 -21.17 4.73 10.07
C ALA A 122 -20.43 4.54 8.74
N PRO A 123 -19.22 3.94 8.73
CA PRO A 123 -18.53 3.64 7.48
C PRO A 123 -19.36 2.64 6.66
N ILE A 124 -19.33 2.78 5.35
CA ILE A 124 -20.08 1.95 4.40
C ILE A 124 -19.14 1.18 3.47
N ARG A 125 -19.67 0.26 2.67
CA ARG A 125 -18.94 -0.52 1.65
C ARG A 125 -17.70 -1.24 2.22
N GLY A 126 -16.56 -1.17 1.54
CA GLY A 126 -15.30 -1.82 1.92
C GLY A 126 -14.83 -1.42 3.32
N PHE A 127 -14.79 -0.12 3.62
CA PHE A 127 -14.42 0.36 4.96
C PHE A 127 -15.40 -0.09 6.03
N GLY A 128 -16.70 0.00 5.75
CA GLY A 128 -17.74 -0.50 6.65
C GLY A 128 -17.67 -2.01 6.85
N TYR A 129 -17.20 -2.77 5.85
CA TYR A 129 -17.00 -4.22 5.95
C TYR A 129 -15.85 -4.54 6.88
N VAL A 130 -14.68 -3.95 6.66
CA VAL A 130 -13.53 -4.15 7.54
C VAL A 130 -13.87 -3.74 8.97
N TRP A 131 -14.49 -2.56 9.14
CA TRP A 131 -14.85 -2.04 10.46
C TRP A 131 -15.79 -2.95 11.26
N ARG A 132 -16.80 -3.56 10.62
CA ARG A 132 -17.74 -4.45 11.34
C ARG A 132 -17.24 -5.88 11.49
N THR A 133 -16.43 -6.36 10.55
CA THR A 133 -15.91 -7.73 10.55
C THR A 133 -14.79 -7.93 11.56
N TYR A 134 -13.98 -6.89 11.80
CA TYR A 134 -12.79 -6.95 12.64
C TYR A 134 -12.97 -6.05 13.88
N PRO A 135 -13.37 -6.62 15.04
CA PRO A 135 -13.63 -5.85 16.26
C PRO A 135 -12.44 -5.01 16.73
N GLU A 136 -11.21 -5.49 16.49
CA GLU A 136 -9.98 -4.78 16.82
C GLU A 136 -9.81 -3.50 16.00
N VAL A 137 -10.17 -3.52 14.72
CA VAL A 137 -10.12 -2.35 13.85
C VAL A 137 -11.07 -1.29 14.36
N ARG A 138 -12.30 -1.72 14.67
CA ARG A 138 -13.33 -0.85 15.23
C ARG A 138 -12.93 -0.24 16.57
N TYR A 139 -12.41 -1.06 17.48
CA TYR A 139 -11.95 -0.60 18.79
C TYR A 139 -10.85 0.46 18.66
N ASN A 140 -9.87 0.21 17.77
CA ASN A 140 -8.74 1.11 17.58
C ASN A 140 -9.15 2.41 16.89
N LEU A 141 -9.96 2.37 15.83
CA LEU A 141 -10.32 3.54 15.04
C LEU A 141 -11.46 4.38 15.63
N GLY A 142 -12.47 3.75 16.22
CA GLY A 142 -13.74 4.42 16.54
C GLY A 142 -14.61 4.63 15.31
N TRP A 143 -15.49 5.63 15.32
CA TRP A 143 -16.39 5.93 14.19
C TRP A 143 -15.73 6.81 13.13
N ALA A 144 -16.33 6.85 11.93
CA ALA A 144 -15.87 7.77 10.89
C ALA A 144 -16.27 9.20 11.24
N THR A 145 -15.34 10.14 11.05
CA THR A 145 -15.54 11.57 11.35
C THR A 145 -15.95 12.38 10.12
N ALA A 146 -15.75 11.82 8.92
CA ALA A 146 -16.20 12.40 7.67
C ALA A 146 -16.53 11.30 6.65
N PRO A 147 -17.24 11.64 5.55
CA PRO A 147 -17.44 10.72 4.43
C PRO A 147 -16.12 10.31 3.79
N GLU A 148 -16.16 9.17 3.09
CA GLU A 148 -15.09 8.72 2.23
C GLU A 148 -14.78 9.77 1.15
N GLN A 149 -13.49 10.02 0.93
CA GLN A 149 -12.99 10.91 -0.10
C GLN A 149 -12.23 10.10 -1.14
N THR A 150 -12.78 10.02 -2.35
CA THR A 150 -12.13 9.36 -3.48
C THR A 150 -11.14 10.28 -4.17
N GLY A 151 -10.31 9.71 -5.04
CA GLY A 151 -9.33 10.42 -5.82
C GLY A 151 -8.44 9.45 -6.60
N GLN A 152 -7.38 9.99 -7.18
CA GLN A 152 -6.36 9.21 -7.86
C GLN A 152 -5.04 9.30 -7.10
N GLY A 153 -4.17 8.33 -7.34
CA GLY A 153 -2.83 8.36 -6.78
C GLY A 153 -1.86 7.42 -7.45
N THR A 154 -0.69 7.35 -6.85
CA THR A 154 0.38 6.44 -7.23
C THR A 154 0.76 5.60 -6.02
N ALA A 155 0.93 4.29 -6.21
CA ALA A 155 1.41 3.39 -5.18
C ALA A 155 2.59 2.57 -5.70
N GLN A 156 3.71 2.58 -5.00
CA GLN A 156 4.88 1.78 -5.35
C GLN A 156 5.38 1.01 -4.13
N MET A 157 5.68 -0.27 -4.33
CA MET A 157 6.29 -1.10 -3.32
C MET A 157 7.80 -0.92 -3.37
N PHE A 158 8.47 -1.13 -2.25
CA PHE A 158 9.92 -1.07 -2.12
C PHE A 158 10.42 -2.41 -1.60
N ARG A 159 11.70 -2.72 -1.87
CA ARG A 159 12.40 -3.90 -1.38
C ARG A 159 12.36 -3.90 0.15
N GLY A 160 12.11 -5.07 0.74
CA GLY A 160 11.76 -5.19 2.18
C GLY A 160 10.26 -5.04 2.46
N GLY A 161 9.50 -4.64 1.45
CA GLY A 161 8.05 -4.65 1.41
C GLY A 161 7.26 -3.39 1.79
N PRO A 162 7.84 -2.23 2.17
CA PRO A 162 7.01 -1.06 2.41
C PRO A 162 6.29 -0.60 1.15
N TRP A 163 5.08 -0.09 1.34
CA TRP A 163 4.34 0.62 0.32
C TRP A 163 4.46 2.13 0.53
N VAL A 164 4.76 2.86 -0.55
CA VAL A 164 4.67 4.32 -0.57
C VAL A 164 3.50 4.68 -1.47
N ILE A 165 2.50 5.35 -0.90
CA ILE A 165 1.23 5.66 -1.56
C ILE A 165 1.03 7.17 -1.52
N HIS A 166 0.99 7.81 -2.68
CA HIS A 166 0.69 9.23 -2.82
C HIS A 166 -0.73 9.42 -3.33
N ARG A 167 -1.52 10.19 -2.59
CA ARG A 167 -2.83 10.68 -3.01
C ARG A 167 -2.66 12.06 -3.65
N MET A 168 -3.01 12.17 -4.92
CA MET A 168 -2.77 13.39 -5.70
C MET A 168 -3.63 14.57 -5.23
N GLY A 169 -4.90 14.36 -4.91
CA GLY A 169 -5.87 15.45 -4.68
C GLY A 169 -5.54 16.39 -3.51
N ASN A 170 -4.92 15.87 -2.44
CA ASN A 170 -4.50 16.65 -1.27
C ASN A 170 -2.98 16.57 -1.02
N ASN A 171 -2.22 16.16 -2.03
CA ASN A 171 -0.78 15.95 -1.99
C ASN A 171 -0.28 15.19 -0.74
N HIS A 172 -0.92 14.07 -0.40
CA HIS A 172 -0.65 13.34 0.85
C HIS A 172 0.08 12.03 0.59
N VAL A 173 1.09 11.69 1.40
CA VAL A 173 1.87 10.45 1.21
C VAL A 173 1.84 9.59 2.46
N PHE A 174 1.52 8.32 2.26
CA PHE A 174 1.58 7.28 3.28
C PHE A 174 2.79 6.38 3.01
N ILE A 175 3.58 6.09 4.04
CA ILE A 175 4.62 5.05 4.02
C ILE A 175 4.17 3.94 4.97
N LEU A 176 3.88 2.76 4.43
CA LEU A 176 3.30 1.64 5.16
C LEU A 176 4.33 0.50 5.21
N GLN A 177 4.94 0.32 6.38
CA GLN A 177 6.03 -0.65 6.60
C GLN A 177 5.49 -2.04 6.92
N VAL A 178 6.23 -3.08 6.52
CA VAL A 178 5.88 -4.50 6.78
C VAL A 178 5.90 -4.83 8.27
N ASN A 179 6.73 -4.14 9.07
CA ASN A 179 6.76 -4.30 10.52
C ASN A 179 5.54 -3.68 11.22
N GLY A 180 4.57 -3.17 10.45
CA GLY A 180 3.36 -2.56 10.94
C GLY A 180 3.49 -1.08 11.28
N ARG A 181 4.65 -0.43 11.13
CA ARG A 181 4.76 1.04 11.28
C ARG A 181 4.11 1.76 10.11
N ALA A 182 3.44 2.88 10.37
CA ALA A 182 2.98 3.79 9.33
C ALA A 182 3.58 5.18 9.54
N ASP A 183 3.80 5.89 8.46
CA ASP A 183 4.06 7.33 8.49
C ASP A 183 3.05 8.01 7.57
N ASP A 184 2.45 9.09 8.07
CA ASP A 184 1.42 9.86 7.39
C ASP A 184 1.91 11.29 7.16
N ILE A 185 2.20 11.63 5.90
CA ILE A 185 3.04 12.77 5.54
C ILE A 185 2.28 13.71 4.60
N PRO A 186 1.85 14.89 5.09
CA PRO A 186 1.36 15.95 4.22
C PRO A 186 2.52 16.58 3.44
N ARG A 187 2.33 16.77 2.13
CA ARG A 187 3.27 17.53 1.30
C ARG A 187 2.69 18.91 0.98
N PRO A 188 3.54 19.97 0.96
CA PRO A 188 3.12 21.32 0.61
C PRO A 188 2.62 21.44 -0.84
#